data_AF-A0A532E980-F1
#
_entry.id   AF-A0A532E980-F1
#
_cell.length_a   1.000
_cell.length_b   1.000
_cell.length_c   1.000
_cell.angle_alpha   90.00
_cell.angle_beta   90.00
_cell.angle_gamma   90.00
#
_symmetry.space_group_name_H-M   'P 1'
#
loop_
_entity.id
_entity.type
_entity.pdbx_description
1 polymer ?
#
loop_
_entity_poly.entity_id
_entity_poly.type
_entity_poly.pdbx_seq_one_letter_code
_entity_poly.pdbx_strand_id
1 'polypeptide(L)'
;MQRLPAAVLLLMGLLVLPQGCVQQTQPAELFQLTPESSANRAMQTRFFDTENDQELLSASAAALQDLGFQVEESVREVGFLRAAKERSAREYGQY
;
A
#
# COMPACT_ATOMS: atom_id res chain seq x y z
N MET A 1 -47.57 -6.03 19.82
CA MET A 1 -46.47 -6.57 19.00
C MET A 1 -46.97 -6.77 17.58
N GLN A 2 -46.81 -5.78 16.71
CA GLN A 2 -47.36 -5.75 15.35
C GLN A 2 -46.49 -6.63 14.45
N ARG A 3 -47.05 -7.72 13.91
CA ARG A 3 -46.35 -8.59 12.97
C ARG A 3 -46.25 -7.87 11.63
N LEU A 4 -45.06 -7.38 11.29
CA LEU A 4 -44.79 -6.79 9.99
C LEU A 4 -45.02 -7.86 8.90
N PRO A 5 -45.80 -7.56 7.85
CA PRO A 5 -46.11 -8.53 6.80
C PRO A 5 -44.84 -8.88 6.02
N ALA A 6 -44.66 -10.15 5.66
CA ALA A 6 -43.49 -10.65 4.94
C ALA A 6 -43.18 -9.86 3.64
N ALA A 7 -44.21 -9.28 3.02
CA ALA A 7 -44.07 -8.41 1.86
C ALA A 7 -43.26 -7.13 2.15
N VAL A 8 -43.37 -6.55 3.35
CA VAL A 8 -42.62 -5.35 3.74
C VAL A 8 -41.15 -5.66 3.96
N LEU A 9 -40.84 -6.82 4.56
CA LEU A 9 -39.46 -7.31 4.71
C LEU A 9 -38.81 -7.63 3.35
N LEU A 10 -39.57 -8.23 2.42
CA LEU A 10 -39.09 -8.54 1.08
C LEU A 10 -38.82 -7.28 0.25
N LEU A 11 -39.72 -6.29 0.32
CA LEU A 11 -39.57 -5.01 -0.38
C LEU A 11 -38.36 -4.22 0.14
N MET A 12 -38.15 -4.23 1.46
CA MET A 12 -37.02 -3.57 2.11
C MET A 12 -35.68 -4.25 1.76
N GLY A 13 -35.65 -5.58 1.63
CA GLY A 13 -34.48 -6.31 1.14
C GLY A 13 -34.14 -6.01 -0.33
N LEU A 14 -35.15 -5.90 -1.19
CA LEU A 14 -34.97 -5.61 -2.63
C LEU A 14 -34.38 -4.21 -2.89
N LEU A 15 -34.69 -3.23 -2.02
CA LEU A 15 -34.19 -1.86 -2.09
C LEU A 15 -32.70 -1.71 -1.72
N VAL A 16 -32.11 -2.68 -1.01
CA VAL A 16 -30.71 -2.60 -0.51
C VAL A 16 -29.71 -3.28 -1.46
N LEU A 17 -30.17 -4.15 -2.35
CA LEU A 17 -29.32 -4.90 -3.30
C LEU A 17 -28.50 -4.07 -4.30
N PRO A 18 -28.94 -2.89 -4.82
CA PRO A 18 -28.16 -2.19 -5.86
C PRO A 18 -26.94 -1.42 -5.33
N GLN A 19 -26.72 -1.35 -4.01
CA GLN A 19 -25.60 -0.59 -3.43
C GLN A 19 -24.23 -1.29 -3.57
N GLY A 20 -24.21 -2.59 -3.94
CA GLY A 20 -22.99 -3.39 -4.04
C GLY A 20 -22.26 -3.33 -5.39
N CYS A 21 -22.89 -2.76 -6.43
CA CYS A 21 -22.31 -2.65 -7.77
C CYS A 21 -21.96 -1.20 -8.13
N VAL A 22 -21.33 -0.46 -7.21
CA VAL A 22 -20.65 0.78 -7.57
C VAL A 22 -19.47 0.39 -8.47
N GLN A 23 -19.59 0.65 -9.77
CA GLN A 23 -18.45 0.71 -10.68
C GLN A 23 -17.43 1.63 -10.04
N GLN A 24 -16.27 1.10 -9.64
CA GLN A 24 -15.19 1.90 -9.10
C GLN A 24 -14.71 2.81 -10.23
N THR A 25 -15.21 4.05 -10.27
CA THR A 25 -14.80 5.02 -11.29
C THR A 25 -13.34 5.31 -11.08
N GLN A 26 -12.52 4.75 -11.96
CA GLN A 26 -11.10 4.95 -11.96
C GLN A 26 -10.84 6.40 -12.39
N PRO A 27 -10.22 7.26 -11.56
CA PRO A 27 -9.98 8.64 -11.94
C PRO A 27 -9.18 8.69 -13.24
N ALA A 28 -9.59 9.55 -14.17
CA ALA A 28 -8.92 9.70 -15.47
C ALA A 28 -7.43 10.10 -15.35
N GLU A 29 -7.01 10.58 -14.18
CA GLU A 29 -5.69 11.12 -13.89
C GLU A 29 -4.74 10.14 -13.18
N LEU A 30 -5.11 8.87 -12.98
CA LEU A 30 -4.30 7.94 -12.17
C LEU A 30 -2.86 7.70 -12.62
N PHE A 31 -2.58 7.90 -13.91
CA PHE A 31 -1.24 7.76 -14.48
C PHE A 31 -0.63 9.11 -14.86
N GLN A 32 -1.27 10.21 -14.47
CA GLN A 32 -0.75 11.55 -14.68
C GLN A 32 0.13 11.94 -13.49
N LEU A 33 1.36 12.33 -13.78
CA LEU A 33 2.26 12.86 -12.77
C LEU A 33 1.77 14.25 -12.37
N THR A 34 1.55 14.45 -11.07
CA THR A 34 1.30 15.78 -10.52
C THR A 34 2.57 16.64 -10.63
N PRO A 35 2.46 17.98 -10.62
CA PRO A 35 3.62 18.87 -10.58
C PRO A 35 4.59 18.60 -9.42
N GLU A 36 4.07 18.06 -8.31
CA GLU A 36 4.82 17.73 -7.09
C GLU A 36 5.57 16.39 -7.19
N SER A 37 5.27 15.55 -8.19
CA SER A 37 5.80 14.19 -8.30
C SER A 37 7.33 14.16 -8.33
N SER A 38 7.97 15.13 -8.98
CA SER A 38 9.44 15.24 -9.05
C SER A 38 10.05 15.59 -7.69
N ALA A 39 9.46 16.54 -6.97
CA ALA A 39 9.90 16.94 -5.64
C ALA A 39 9.73 15.80 -4.63
N ASN A 40 8.58 15.12 -4.65
CA ASN A 40 8.31 13.96 -3.81
C ASN A 40 9.31 12.83 -4.08
N ARG A 41 9.57 12.51 -5.37
CA ARG A 41 10.60 11.53 -5.74
C ARG A 41 11.97 11.91 -5.19
N ALA A 42 12.36 13.17 -5.30
CA ALA A 42 13.65 13.64 -4.78
C ALA A 42 13.73 13.49 -3.25
N MET A 43 12.66 13.81 -2.52
CA MET A 43 12.62 13.61 -1.07
C MET A 43 12.59 12.13 -0.66
N GLN A 44 11.95 11.27 -1.45
CA GLN A 44 11.84 9.83 -1.20
C GLN A 44 13.07 9.03 -1.65
N THR A 45 13.99 9.65 -2.38
CA THR A 45 15.20 9.01 -2.89
C THR A 45 16.42 9.51 -2.14
N ARG A 46 17.19 8.59 -1.57
CA ARG A 46 18.51 8.91 -1.01
C ARG A 46 19.58 8.52 -2.03
N PHE A 47 20.43 9.48 -2.39
CA PHE A 47 21.60 9.25 -3.23
C PHE A 47 22.85 9.06 -2.37
N PHE A 48 23.75 8.21 -2.83
CA PHE A 48 25.05 7.96 -2.20
C PHE A 48 26.13 8.22 -3.24
N ASP A 49 27.10 9.06 -2.89
CA ASP A 49 28.24 9.40 -3.74
C ASP A 49 29.36 8.39 -3.47
N THR A 50 29.20 7.19 -4.01
CA THR A 50 30.16 6.09 -3.88
C THR A 50 30.13 5.22 -5.14
N GLU A 51 31.30 4.76 -5.55
CA GLU A 51 31.45 3.76 -6.63
C GLU A 51 31.52 2.34 -6.07
N ASN A 52 31.53 2.17 -4.73
CA ASN A 52 31.60 0.88 -4.08
C ASN A 52 30.19 0.28 -3.94
N ASP A 53 29.91 -0.74 -4.75
CA ASP A 53 28.65 -1.46 -4.78
C ASP A 53 28.30 -2.15 -3.45
N GLN A 54 29.29 -2.69 -2.74
CA GLN A 54 29.08 -3.32 -1.43
C GLN A 54 28.65 -2.30 -0.37
N GLU A 55 29.27 -1.11 -0.40
CA GLU A 55 28.89 -0.01 0.48
C GLU A 55 27.47 0.47 0.18
N LEU A 56 27.11 0.60 -1.10
CA LEU A 56 25.77 0.99 -1.54
C LEU A 56 24.70 -0.04 -1.09
N LEU A 57 25.00 -1.33 -1.19
CA LEU A 57 24.09 -2.40 -0.76
C LEU A 57 23.91 -2.39 0.76
N SER A 58 25.00 -2.16 1.51
CA SER A 58 24.95 -2.03 2.97
C SER A 58 24.16 -0.79 3.42
N ALA A 59 24.35 0.35 2.75
CA ALA A 59 23.62 1.59 3.04
C ALA A 59 22.12 1.44 2.75
N SER A 60 21.77 0.72 1.67
CA SER A 60 20.38 0.39 1.32
C SER A 60 19.73 -0.50 2.38
N ALA A 61 20.44 -1.51 2.89
CA ALA A 61 19.96 -2.35 3.99
C ALA A 61 19.72 -1.56 5.28
N ALA A 62 20.63 -0.65 5.64
CA ALA A 62 20.47 0.22 6.81
C ALA A 62 19.22 1.11 6.69
N ALA A 63 19.00 1.74 5.51
CA ALA A 63 17.81 2.56 5.28
C ALA A 63 16.50 1.77 5.42
N LEU A 64 16.47 0.51 4.96
CA LEU A 64 15.32 -0.37 5.12
C LEU A 64 15.08 -0.74 6.60
N GLN A 65 16.15 -0.98 7.35
CA GLN A 65 16.08 -1.27 8.78
C GLN A 65 15.59 -0.08 9.60
N ASP A 66 16.02 1.14 9.26
CA ASP A 66 15.52 2.38 9.88
C ASP A 66 14.01 2.53 9.68
N LEU A 67 13.49 2.06 8.54
CA LEU A 67 12.07 2.00 8.24
C LEU A 67 11.34 0.82 8.90
N GLY A 68 12.05 -0.04 9.63
CA GLY A 68 11.52 -1.21 10.33
C GLY A 68 11.23 -2.41 9.44
N PHE A 69 11.91 -2.53 8.30
CA PHE A 69 11.93 -3.75 7.51
C PHE A 69 13.00 -4.71 8.05
N GLN A 70 12.72 -6.00 7.99
CA GLN A 70 13.68 -7.06 8.24
C GLN A 70 14.32 -7.47 6.91
N VAL A 71 15.65 -7.44 6.83
CA VAL A 71 16.38 -7.95 5.67
C VAL A 71 16.36 -9.48 5.71
N GLU A 72 15.90 -10.11 4.64
CA GLU A 72 15.78 -11.57 4.53
C GLU A 72 16.84 -12.19 3.62
N GLU A 73 17.31 -11.45 2.62
CA GLU A 73 18.30 -11.93 1.65
C GLU A 73 19.15 -10.80 1.11
N SER A 74 20.44 -11.05 0.92
CA SER A 74 21.38 -10.12 0.30
C SER A 74 22.40 -10.91 -0.51
N VAL A 75 22.40 -10.70 -1.83
CA VAL A 75 23.34 -11.32 -2.77
C VAL A 75 24.20 -10.22 -3.36
N ARG A 76 25.45 -10.14 -2.90
CA ARG A 76 26.35 -9.00 -3.19
C ARG A 76 26.82 -9.01 -4.64
N GLU A 77 27.05 -10.19 -5.19
CA GLU A 77 27.59 -10.44 -6.52
C GLU A 77 26.73 -9.84 -7.65
N VAL A 78 25.44 -9.66 -7.38
CA VAL A 78 24.47 -9.08 -8.33
C VAL A 78 23.78 -7.83 -7.78
N GLY A 79 24.19 -7.32 -6.62
CA GLY A 79 23.59 -6.15 -5.98
C GLY A 79 22.11 -6.35 -5.58
N PHE A 80 21.72 -7.58 -5.21
CA PHE A 80 20.34 -7.89 -4.86
C PHE A 80 20.11 -7.84 -3.35
N LEU A 81 18.98 -7.26 -2.94
CA LEU A 81 18.56 -7.16 -1.55
C LEU A 81 17.05 -7.37 -1.45
N ARG A 82 16.62 -8.23 -0.53
CA ARG A 82 15.21 -8.50 -0.23
C ARG A 82 14.94 -8.24 1.24
N ALA A 83 13.90 -7.47 1.52
CA ALA A 83 13.46 -7.16 2.87
C ALA A 83 11.93 -7.18 2.95
N ALA A 84 11.41 -7.59 4.11
CA ALA A 84 9.98 -7.65 4.38
C ALA A 84 9.66 -6.87 5.65
N LYS A 85 8.44 -6.33 5.72
CA LYS A 85 7.91 -5.71 6.93
C LYS A 85 6.52 -6.25 7.18
N GLU A 86 6.36 -6.93 8.30
CA GLU A 86 5.05 -7.33 8.78
C GLU A 86 4.28 -6.08 9.21
N ARG A 87 3.19 -5.80 8.51
CA ARG A 87 2.17 -4.83 8.94
C ARG A 87 0.98 -5.65 9.42
N SER A 88 0.46 -5.34 10.60
CA SER A 88 -0.79 -5.96 11.05
C SER A 88 -1.88 -5.69 10.02
N ALA A 89 -2.54 -6.75 9.53
CA ALA A 89 -3.72 -6.63 8.65
C ALA A 89 -4.98 -6.12 9.38
N ARG A 90 -4.81 -5.51 10.56
CA ARG A 90 -5.90 -4.96 11.35
C ARG A 90 -6.22 -3.56 10.83
N GLU A 91 -7.48 -3.34 10.50
CA GLU A 91 -8.03 -2.01 10.23
C GLU A 91 -7.90 -1.12 11.47
N TYR A 92 -7.71 0.19 11.26
CA TYR A 92 -7.74 1.16 12.34
C TYR A 92 -9.08 1.07 13.08
N GLY A 93 -9.09 0.58 14.33
CA GLY A 93 -10.30 0.42 15.16
C GLY A 93 -10.66 -1.02 15.57
N GLN A 94 -9.92 -2.04 15.13
CA GLN A 94 -10.08 -3.42 15.62
C GLN A 94 -9.11 -3.68 16.79
N TYR A 95 -9.60 -3.68 18.04
CA TYR A 95 -8.84 -4.04 19.24
C TYR A 95 -8.86 -5.54 19.51
#